data_AF-A0A2E8U218-F1
#
_entry.id   AF-A0A2E8U218-F1
#
_cell.length_a   1.000
_cell.length_b   1.000
_cell.length_c   1.000
_cell.angle_alpha   90.00
_cell.angle_beta   90.00
_cell.angle_gamma   90.00
#
_symmetry.space_group_name_H-M   'P 1'
#
loop_
_entity.id
_entity.type
_entity.pdbx_description
1 polymer ?
#
loop_
_entity_poly.entity_id
_entity_poly.type
_entity_poly.pdbx_seq_one_letter_code
_entity_poly.pdbx_strand_id
1 'polypeptide(L)'
;MDVPDEVLEEVMMCGGFGNYINTESAVKIRLIPNLPLEKITYSGNAALMGAQMALLSETERNRAFELSQQMEHVALAARPEFQDIFVEAMSFLGPETSVGWSTDLAPQEAVSGGD
;
A
#
# COMPACT_ATOMS: atom_id res chain seq x y z
N MET A 1 14.43 3.99 4.94
CA MET A 1 15.07 3.33 3.79
C MET A 1 15.02 4.37 2.71
N ASP A 2 16.17 4.88 2.30
CA ASP A 2 16.24 6.03 1.40
C ASP A 2 16.35 5.53 -0.04
N VAL A 3 15.33 4.78 -0.47
CA VAL A 3 15.22 4.30 -1.86
C VAL A 3 14.28 5.25 -2.59
N PRO A 4 14.76 6.00 -3.60
CA PRO A 4 13.94 6.92 -4.36
C PRO A 4 12.92 6.20 -5.25
N ASP A 5 11.72 6.77 -5.43
CA ASP A 5 10.68 6.19 -6.28
C ASP A 5 11.13 6.08 -7.75
N GLU A 6 12.04 6.93 -8.20
CA GLU A 6 12.54 6.94 -9.58
C GLU A 6 13.32 5.66 -9.93
N VAL A 7 13.93 4.99 -8.94
CA VAL A 7 14.65 3.73 -9.17
C VAL A 7 13.73 2.51 -9.15
N LEU A 8 12.44 2.69 -8.83
CA LEU A 8 11.47 1.60 -8.87
C LEU A 8 11.13 1.26 -10.32
N GLU A 9 11.59 0.10 -10.78
CA GLU A 9 11.38 -0.36 -12.15
C GLU A 9 9.97 -0.93 -12.36
N GLU A 10 9.48 -1.72 -11.39
CA GLU A 10 8.20 -2.43 -11.49
C GLU A 10 7.56 -2.67 -10.11
N VAL A 11 6.22 -2.66 -10.08
CA VAL A 11 5.39 -3.14 -8.97
C VAL A 11 4.58 -4.34 -9.44
N MET A 12 5.00 -5.53 -9.01
CA MET A 12 4.33 -6.79 -9.33
C MET A 12 3.23 -7.09 -8.29
N MET A 13 1.97 -6.90 -8.67
CA MET A 13 0.83 -7.26 -7.84
C MET A 13 0.58 -8.77 -7.88
N CYS A 14 0.47 -9.38 -6.71
CA CYS A 14 0.18 -10.81 -6.56
C CYS A 14 -1.01 -11.04 -5.63
N GLY A 15 -1.65 -12.20 -5.77
CA GLY A 15 -2.78 -12.64 -4.95
C GLY A 15 -4.09 -12.70 -5.74
N GLY A 16 -5.09 -13.42 -5.23
CA GLY A 16 -6.31 -13.77 -5.98
C GLY A 16 -7.19 -12.58 -6.41
N PHE A 17 -6.93 -11.37 -5.91
CA PHE A 17 -7.70 -10.18 -6.21
C PHE A 17 -7.23 -9.41 -7.45
N GLY A 18 -5.97 -9.56 -7.88
CA GLY A 18 -5.42 -8.57 -8.81
C GLY A 18 -6.01 -8.59 -10.24
N ASN A 19 -6.60 -9.71 -10.69
CA ASN A 19 -7.40 -9.74 -11.94
C ASN A 19 -8.67 -8.86 -11.88
N TYR A 20 -9.12 -8.50 -10.69
CA TYR A 20 -10.36 -7.74 -10.46
C TYR A 20 -10.09 -6.28 -10.03
N ILE A 21 -8.82 -5.91 -9.82
CA ILE A 21 -8.43 -4.56 -9.44
C ILE A 21 -8.18 -3.76 -10.72
N ASN A 22 -8.95 -2.68 -10.91
CA ASN A 22 -8.62 -1.68 -11.91
C ASN A 22 -7.42 -0.85 -11.41
N THR A 23 -6.26 -0.99 -12.06
CA THR A 23 -5.02 -0.34 -11.66
C THR A 23 -5.14 1.18 -11.60
N GLU A 24 -5.80 1.80 -12.58
CA GLU A 24 -5.99 3.25 -12.62
C GLU A 24 -6.81 3.73 -11.43
N SER A 25 -7.91 3.04 -11.11
CA SER A 25 -8.72 3.33 -9.91
C SER A 25 -7.92 3.12 -8.63
N ALA A 26 -7.13 2.05 -8.53
CA ALA A 26 -6.32 1.74 -7.36
C ALA A 26 -5.26 2.81 -7.08
N VAL A 27 -4.64 3.36 -8.14
CA VAL A 27 -3.74 4.51 -8.04
C VAL A 27 -4.51 5.77 -7.63
N LYS A 28 -5.66 6.05 -8.24
CA LYS A 28 -6.49 7.23 -7.91
C LYS A 28 -6.94 7.26 -6.45
N ILE A 29 -7.27 6.10 -5.87
CA ILE A 29 -7.66 5.99 -4.46
C ILE A 29 -6.46 5.80 -3.52
N ARG A 30 -5.22 5.92 -4.02
CA ARG A 30 -3.97 5.76 -3.25
C ARG A 30 -3.78 4.38 -2.60
N LEU A 31 -4.45 3.34 -3.11
CA LEU A 31 -4.18 1.95 -2.71
C LEU A 31 -2.81 1.49 -3.22
N ILE A 32 -2.42 1.98 -4.40
CA ILE A 32 -1.11 1.75 -5.02
C ILE A 32 -0.42 3.12 -5.14
N PRO A 33 0.92 3.19 -5.00
CA PRO A 33 1.67 4.43 -5.21
C PRO A 33 1.39 5.06 -6.57
N ASN A 34 1.54 6.38 -6.65
CA ASN A 34 1.35 7.13 -7.88
C ASN A 34 2.50 6.89 -8.86
N LEU A 35 2.41 5.80 -9.62
CA LEU A 35 3.39 5.36 -10.60
C LEU A 35 2.77 5.30 -12.00
N PRO A 36 3.58 5.40 -13.07
CA PRO A 36 3.12 5.11 -14.42
C PRO A 36 2.49 3.72 -14.49
N LEU A 37 1.32 3.60 -15.13
CA LEU A 37 0.54 2.36 -15.14
C LEU A 37 1.30 1.20 -15.79
N GLU A 38 2.19 1.48 -16.73
CA GLU A 38 3.07 0.51 -17.38
C GLU A 38 4.08 -0.15 -16.42
N LYS A 39 4.36 0.46 -15.26
CA LYS A 39 5.21 -0.13 -14.22
C LYS A 39 4.44 -1.05 -13.27
N ILE A 40 3.11 -1.14 -13.38
CA ILE A 40 2.29 -1.94 -12.47
C ILE A 40 1.76 -3.16 -13.22
N THR A 41 2.22 -4.34 -12.82
CA THR A 41 1.84 -5.61 -13.46
C THR A 41 1.10 -6.51 -12.48
N TYR A 42 0.33 -7.46 -13.02
CA TYR A 42 -0.31 -8.49 -12.21
C TYR A 42 0.28 -9.86 -12.55
N SER A 43 0.81 -10.54 -11.54
CA SER A 43 1.49 -11.81 -11.69
C SER A 43 0.71 -12.99 -11.12
N GLY A 44 -0.60 -12.85 -10.87
CA GLY A 44 -1.40 -13.98 -10.40
C GLY A 44 -1.17 -14.36 -8.93
N ASN A 45 -1.46 -15.61 -8.59
CA ASN A 45 -1.17 -16.14 -7.26
C ASN A 45 0.26 -16.67 -7.19
N ALA A 46 1.22 -15.78 -6.94
CA ALA A 46 2.64 -16.11 -6.80
C ALA A 46 2.92 -17.19 -5.74
N ALA A 47 2.17 -17.21 -4.64
CA ALA A 47 2.33 -18.23 -3.61
C ALA A 47 1.99 -19.64 -4.12
N LEU A 48 0.88 -19.77 -4.86
CA LEU A 48 0.49 -21.05 -5.47
C LEU A 48 1.49 -21.50 -6.54
N MET A 49 1.90 -20.59 -7.43
CA MET A 49 2.89 -20.90 -8.47
C MET A 49 4.24 -21.28 -7.86
N GLY A 50 4.70 -20.54 -6.86
CA GLY A 50 5.93 -20.86 -6.12
C GLY A 50 5.86 -22.23 -5.43
N ALA A 51 4.71 -22.58 -4.84
CA ALA A 51 4.51 -23.90 -4.26
C ALA A 51 4.57 -25.02 -5.30
N GLN A 52 3.97 -24.82 -6.49
CA GLN A 52 4.06 -25.77 -7.59
C GLN A 52 5.51 -25.93 -8.08
N MET A 53 6.24 -24.81 -8.25
CA MET A 53 7.64 -24.82 -8.64
C MET A 53 8.51 -25.58 -7.63
N ALA A 54 8.38 -25.28 -6.34
CA ALA A 54 9.13 -25.97 -5.29
C ALA A 54 8.75 -27.44 -5.15
N LEU A 55 7.49 -27.81 -5.42
CA LEU A 55 7.05 -29.20 -5.41
C LEU A 55 7.69 -30.01 -6.54
N LEU A 56 7.75 -29.44 -7.75
CA LEU A 56 8.18 -30.12 -8.97
C LEU A 56 9.69 -30.02 -9.25
N SER A 57 10.42 -29.13 -8.56
CA SER A 57 11.85 -28.89 -8.79
C SER A 57 12.61 -28.70 -7.48
N GLU A 58 13.59 -29.57 -7.22
CA GLU A 58 14.51 -29.42 -6.10
C GLU A 58 15.37 -28.15 -6.23
N THR A 59 15.76 -27.78 -7.45
CA THR A 59 16.50 -26.54 -7.72
C THR A 59 15.70 -25.32 -7.30
N GLU A 60 14.43 -25.23 -7.69
CA GLU A 60 13.58 -24.08 -7.31
C GLU A 60 13.26 -24.08 -5.81
N ARG A 61 13.13 -25.27 -5.20
CA ARG A 61 12.96 -25.40 -3.75
C ARG A 61 14.18 -24.87 -2.98
N ASN A 62 15.39 -25.24 -3.40
CA ASN A 62 16.62 -24.75 -2.79
C ASN A 62 16.78 -23.25 -2.99
N ARG A 63 16.49 -22.74 -4.20
CA ARG A 63 16.48 -21.31 -4.48
C ARG A 63 15.51 -20.54 -3.58
N ALA A 64 14.29 -21.05 -3.37
CA ALA A 64 13.32 -20.43 -2.46
C ALA A 64 13.83 -20.37 -1.01
N PHE A 65 14.50 -21.44 -0.56
CA PHE A 65 15.15 -21.46 0.76
C PHE A 65 16.25 -20.40 0.86
N GLU A 66 17.18 -20.33 -0.11
CA GLU A 66 18.24 -19.31 -0.13
C GLU A 66 17.70 -17.89 -0.13
N LEU A 67 16.69 -17.60 -0.96
CA LEU A 67 16.03 -16.29 -1.00
C LEU A 67 15.41 -15.92 0.34
N SER A 68 14.76 -16.87 1.03
CA SER A 68 14.19 -16.62 2.36
C SER A 68 15.23 -16.18 3.39
N GLN A 69 16.48 -16.63 3.26
CA GLN A 69 17.56 -16.25 4.17
C GLN A 69 18.09 -14.83 3.90
N GLN A 70 17.79 -14.26 2.74
CA GLN A 70 18.20 -12.91 2.33
C GLN A 70 17.13 -11.86 2.62
N MET A 71 15.90 -12.28 2.98
CA MET A 71 14.80 -11.37 3.26
C MET A 71 14.93 -10.75 4.66
N GLU A 72 14.80 -9.43 4.73
CA GLU A 72 14.72 -8.70 6.00
C GLU A 72 13.25 -8.40 6.34
N HIS A 73 12.81 -8.78 7.54
CA HIS A 73 11.48 -8.44 8.02
C HIS A 73 11.46 -7.05 8.66
N VAL A 74 10.74 -6.12 8.05
CA VAL A 74 10.51 -4.77 8.59
C VAL A 74 9.22 -4.75 9.41
N ALA A 75 9.33 -4.72 10.73
CA ALA A 75 8.18 -4.65 11.64
C ALA A 75 7.57 -3.24 11.69
N LEU A 76 6.67 -2.92 10.76
CA LEU A 76 6.05 -1.59 10.62
C LEU A 76 5.34 -1.10 11.89
N ALA A 77 4.68 -1.99 12.63
CA ALA A 77 3.99 -1.62 13.88
C ALA A 77 4.94 -1.14 15.00
N ALA A 78 6.24 -1.42 14.90
CA ALA A 78 7.26 -0.94 15.84
C ALA A 78 7.87 0.40 15.42
N ARG A 79 7.50 0.94 14.25
CA ARG A 79 8.02 2.21 13.74
C ARG A 79 7.15 3.37 14.21
N PRO A 80 7.70 4.37 14.92
CA PRO A 80 6.94 5.52 15.38
C PRO A 80 6.17 6.25 14.27
N GLU A 81 6.76 6.35 13.08
CA GLU A 81 6.20 7.07 11.94
C GLU A 81 5.07 6.33 11.21
N PHE A 82 4.91 5.02 11.42
CA PHE A 82 3.95 4.23 10.65
C PHE A 82 2.50 4.64 10.93
N GLN A 83 2.17 4.96 12.18
CA GLN A 83 0.81 5.34 12.55
C GLN A 83 0.37 6.61 11.83
N ASP A 84 1.25 7.62 11.77
CA ASP A 84 0.95 8.90 11.11
C ASP A 84 0.78 8.70 9.60
N ILE A 85 1.69 7.94 8.97
CA ILE A 85 1.61 7.59 7.55
C ILE A 85 0.33 6.81 7.24
N PHE A 86 -0.04 5.86 8.08
CA PHE A 86 -1.25 5.06 7.89
C PHE A 86 -2.51 5.94 7.97
N VAL A 87 -2.60 6.83 8.96
CA VAL A 87 -3.73 7.75 9.10
C VAL A 87 -3.82 8.71 7.92
N GLU A 88 -2.69 9.23 7.44
CA GLU A 88 -2.65 10.05 6.23
C GLU A 88 -3.13 9.29 4.99
N ALA A 89 -2.69 8.03 4.84
CA ALA A 89 -3.04 7.18 3.71
C ALA A 89 -4.51 6.72 3.71
N MET A 90 -5.21 6.77 4.85
CA MET A 90 -6.67 6.52 4.89
C MET A 90 -7.47 7.61 4.17
N SER A 91 -6.89 8.79 3.97
CA SER A 91 -7.52 9.85 3.19
C SER A 91 -7.31 9.62 1.69
N PHE A 92 -8.41 9.62 0.93
CA PHE A 92 -8.35 9.67 -0.52
C PHE A 92 -7.85 11.03 -1.05
N LEU A 93 -7.79 12.06 -0.20
CA LEU A 93 -7.18 13.35 -0.52
C LEU A 93 -5.66 13.25 -0.29
N GLY A 94 -4.89 13.49 -1.36
CA GLY A 94 -3.44 13.61 -1.28
C GLY A 94 -3.00 14.94 -0.65
N PRO A 95 -1.69 15.10 -0.36
CA PRO A 95 -1.14 16.38 0.10
C PRO A 95 -1.42 17.55 -0.85
N GLU A 96 -1.59 17.27 -2.15
CA GLU A 96 -1.97 18.25 -3.18
C GLU A 96 -3.44 18.73 -3.08
N THR A 97 -4.30 17.98 -2.37
CA THR A 97 -5.75 18.17 -2.29
C THR A 97 -6.27 18.31 -0.86
N SER A 98 -5.41 18.65 0.10
CA SER A 98 -5.82 19.07 1.44
C SER A 98 -6.54 20.42 1.37
N VAL A 99 -7.78 20.42 0.90
CA VAL A 99 -8.71 21.53 1.10
C VAL A 99 -8.96 21.58 2.59
N GLY A 100 -8.62 22.71 3.21
CA GLY A 100 -8.75 22.92 4.64
C GLY A 100 -10.13 22.49 5.14
N TRP A 101 -10.15 21.52 6.06
CA TRP A 101 -11.26 21.40 6.97
C TRP A 101 -11.27 22.70 7.78
N SER A 102 -12.15 23.64 7.41
CA SER A 102 -12.32 24.86 8.21
C SER A 102 -12.83 24.44 9.59
N THR A 103 -12.08 24.81 10.62
CA THR A 103 -12.47 24.68 12.02
C THR A 103 -13.55 25.69 12.45
N ASP A 104 -14.17 26.42 11.53
CA ASP A 104 -15.27 27.33 11.85
C ASP A 104 -16.59 26.57 12.08
N LEU A 105 -16.60 25.67 13.06
CA LEU A 105 -17.80 25.47 13.85
C LEU A 105 -17.88 26.67 14.81
N ALA A 106 -18.56 27.72 14.36
CA ALA A 106 -19.00 28.80 15.24
C ALA A 106 -19.63 28.18 16.51
N PRO A 107 -19.34 28.70 17.71
CA PRO A 107 -19.98 28.20 18.91
C PRO A 107 -21.49 28.37 18.73
N GLN A 108 -22.25 27.27 18.83
CA GLN A 108 -23.69 27.39 19.01
C GLN A 108 -23.90 28.18 20.29
N GLU A 109 -24.52 29.35 20.16
CA GLU A 109 -24.96 30.12 21.32
C GLU A 109 -25.79 29.21 22.21
N ALA A 110 -25.32 29.04 23.44
CA ALA A 110 -26.10 28.43 24.49
C ALA A 110 -27.40 29.22 24.57
N VAL A 111 -28.52 28.58 24.18
CA VAL A 111 -29.85 29.11 24.45
C VAL A 111 -29.98 29.15 25.97
N SER A 112 -29.71 30.33 26.52
CA SER A 112 -29.92 30.67 27.92
C SER A 112 -31.42 30.58 28.19
N GLY A 113 -31.78 29.83 29.23
CA GLY A 113 -33.14 29.83 29.75
C GLY A 113 -33.61 31.23 30.14
N GLY A 114 -34.91 31.45 30.01
CA GLY A 114 -35.62 32.63 30.49
C GLY A 114 -37.12 32.40 30.39
N ASP A 115 -37.70 32.10 31.56
CA ASP A 115 -39.09 32.20 32.04
C ASP A 115 -40.26 31.54 31.27
#